data_AF-A0A9D9G763-F1
#
_entry.id   AF-A0A9D9G763-F1
#
_cell.length_a   1.000
_cell.length_b   1.000
_cell.length_c   1.000
_cell.angle_alpha   90.00
_cell.angle_beta   90.00
_cell.angle_gamma   90.00
#
_symmetry.space_group_name_H-M   'P 1'
#
loop_
_entity.id
_entity.type
_entity.pdbx_description
1 polymer ?
#
loop_
_entity_poly.entity_id
_entity_poly.type
_entity_poly.pdbx_seq_one_letter_code
_entity_poly.pdbx_strand_id
1 'polypeptide(L)'
;MKGDNKAYAKREKAYMHGKLFPNIRVGMTKVNLTPTVTKDEHGIPHTEPNEPVYIYDTSGPYSDPNFVADPRKGLPKMRDSWIEERKNGNLITQMAYAKAGIITPEMEYVAIRENMNCEELGIKSHIT
;
A
#
# COMPACT_ATOMS: atom_id res chain seq x y z
N MET A 1 0.75 22.46 24.19
CA MET A 1 -0.67 22.83 24.28
C MET A 1 -1.51 21.62 23.92
N LYS A 2 -2.33 21.12 24.85
CA LYS A 2 -3.39 20.13 24.58
C LYS A 2 -4.50 20.84 23.81
N GLY A 3 -4.89 20.33 22.64
CA GLY A 3 -6.10 20.80 21.94
C GLY A 3 -5.90 21.66 20.69
N ASP A 4 -4.73 21.63 20.05
CA ASP A 4 -4.61 22.16 18.67
C ASP A 4 -5.29 21.19 17.70
N ASN A 5 -6.63 21.24 17.69
CA ASN A 5 -7.54 20.44 16.86
C ASN A 5 -7.58 20.99 15.42
N LYS A 6 -6.44 21.46 14.92
CA LYS A 6 -6.30 21.77 13.50
C LYS A 6 -6.41 20.43 12.78
N ALA A 7 -7.40 20.33 11.90
CA ALA A 7 -7.54 19.17 11.04
C ALA A 7 -6.25 19.06 10.22
N TYR A 8 -5.33 18.22 10.66
CA TYR A 8 -4.09 17.93 9.95
C TYR A 8 -4.24 16.57 9.30
N ALA A 9 -3.65 16.42 8.12
CA ALA A 9 -3.71 15.16 7.40
C ALA A 9 -3.20 14.02 8.28
N LYS A 10 -4.04 12.99 8.47
CA LYS A 10 -3.71 11.83 9.32
C LYS A 10 -3.10 10.75 8.45
N ARG A 11 -1.87 10.35 8.77
CA ARG A 11 -1.19 9.22 8.13
C ARG A 11 -1.47 7.93 8.89
N GLU A 12 -1.72 6.85 8.17
CA GLU A 12 -1.85 5.51 8.73
C GLU A 12 -1.30 4.45 7.78
N LYS A 13 -0.87 3.32 8.35
CA LYS A 13 -0.44 2.16 7.57
C LYS A 13 -1.66 1.54 6.90
N ALA A 14 -1.61 1.34 5.59
CA ALA A 14 -2.63 0.65 4.82
C ALA A 14 -2.01 -0.55 4.10
N TYR A 15 -2.83 -1.57 3.84
CA TYR A 15 -2.43 -2.77 3.12
C TYR A 15 -3.36 -2.99 1.93
N MET A 16 -2.77 -3.05 0.73
CA MET A 16 -3.46 -3.46 -0.50
C MET A 16 -3.29 -4.95 -0.72
N HIS A 17 -4.31 -5.61 -1.25
CA HIS A 17 -4.32 -7.06 -1.44
C HIS A 17 -4.07 -7.45 -2.90
N GLY A 18 -3.43 -8.60 -3.10
CA GLY A 18 -3.26 -9.19 -4.42
C GLY A 18 -4.58 -9.64 -5.05
N LYS A 19 -4.65 -9.59 -6.39
CA LYS A 19 -5.75 -10.15 -7.19
C LYS A 19 -5.43 -11.58 -7.61
N LEU A 20 -4.23 -11.83 -8.13
CA LEU A 20 -3.72 -13.14 -8.54
C LEU A 20 -3.31 -13.99 -7.33
N PHE A 21 -2.69 -13.37 -6.33
CA PHE A 21 -2.24 -13.99 -5.09
C PHE A 21 -2.90 -13.30 -3.88
N PRO A 22 -4.08 -13.74 -3.43
CA PRO A 22 -4.89 -13.05 -2.40
C PRO A 22 -4.19 -12.91 -1.04
N ASN A 23 -3.21 -13.76 -0.76
CA ASN A 23 -2.42 -13.71 0.48
C ASN A 23 -1.38 -12.58 0.50
N ILE A 24 -1.15 -11.91 -0.64
CA ILE A 24 -0.26 -10.76 -0.72
C ILE A 24 -0.88 -9.56 0.00
N ARG A 25 -0.07 -8.91 0.84
CA ARG A 25 -0.38 -7.63 1.47
C ARG A 25 0.73 -6.62 1.21
N VAL A 26 0.45 -5.62 0.39
CA VAL A 26 1.40 -4.56 0.02
C VAL A 26 1.20 -3.35 0.93
N GLY A 27 2.21 -3.05 1.74
CA GLY A 27 2.15 -1.93 2.68
C GLY A 27 2.33 -0.57 2.01
N MET A 28 1.43 0.36 2.31
CA MET A 28 1.41 1.76 1.87
C MET A 28 1.18 2.68 3.08
N THR A 29 1.49 3.97 2.94
CA THR A 29 0.97 5.00 3.84
C THR A 29 -0.25 5.63 3.21
N LYS A 30 -1.41 5.54 3.87
CA LYS A 30 -2.62 6.26 3.51
C LYS A 30 -2.63 7.61 4.24
N VAL A 31 -2.76 8.69 3.49
CA VAL A 31 -2.87 10.05 4.01
C VAL A 31 -4.29 10.54 3.81
N ASN A 32 -5.03 10.67 4.90
CA ASN A 32 -6.39 11.21 4.87
C ASN A 32 -6.31 12.73 4.81
N LEU A 33 -6.77 13.33 3.71
CA LEU A 33 -6.73 14.76 3.47
C LEU A 33 -7.87 15.47 4.21
N THR A 34 -7.65 16.73 4.56
CA THR A 34 -8.72 17.60 5.07
C THR A 34 -9.69 17.94 3.95
N PRO A 35 -11.00 17.99 4.20
CA PRO A 35 -11.96 18.49 3.22
C PRO A 35 -11.64 19.92 2.75
N THR A 36 -11.94 20.21 1.49
CA THR A 36 -11.86 21.55 0.91
C THR A 36 -13.04 22.38 1.40
N VAL A 37 -12.79 23.59 1.91
CA VAL A 37 -13.83 24.51 2.36
C VAL A 37 -13.93 25.68 1.39
N THR A 38 -15.06 25.78 0.69
CA THR A 38 -15.40 26.91 -0.18
C THR A 38 -16.50 27.75 0.47
N LYS A 39 -16.65 29.01 0.07
CA LYS A 39 -17.76 29.86 0.49
C LYS A 39 -18.58 30.21 -0.74
N ASP A 40 -19.90 30.15 -0.63
CA ASP A 40 -20.78 30.62 -1.70
C ASP A 40 -20.89 32.15 -1.74
N GLU A 41 -21.66 32.66 -2.69
CA GLU A 41 -21.97 34.08 -2.89
C GLU A 41 -22.67 34.74 -1.69
N HIS A 42 -23.23 33.94 -0.78
CA HIS A 42 -23.87 34.39 0.47
C HIS A 42 -22.97 34.20 1.71
N GLY A 43 -21.73 33.72 1.51
CA GLY A 43 -20.74 33.51 2.57
C GLY A 43 -20.96 32.23 3.39
N ILE A 44 -21.87 31.34 2.99
CA ILE A 44 -22.11 30.05 3.65
C ILE A 44 -20.98 29.10 3.27
N PRO A 45 -20.35 28.42 4.25
CA PRO A 45 -19.28 27.47 3.98
C PRO A 45 -19.84 26.15 3.42
N HIS A 46 -19.31 25.73 2.29
CA HIS A 46 -19.52 24.41 1.70
C HIS A 46 -18.25 23.57 1.88
N THR A 47 -18.42 22.30 2.23
CA THR A 47 -17.31 21.40 2.51
C THR A 47 -17.34 20.21 1.56
N GLU A 48 -16.26 20.01 0.82
CA GLU A 48 -16.09 18.92 -0.14
C GLU A 48 -15.01 17.96 0.38
N PRO A 49 -15.33 16.68 0.63
CA PRO A 49 -14.34 15.67 1.01
C PRO A 49 -13.29 15.47 -0.07
N ASN A 50 -12.04 15.26 0.35
CA ASN A 50 -10.94 14.91 -0.56
C ASN A 50 -10.62 13.42 -0.40
N GLU A 51 -10.41 12.74 -1.53
CA GLU A 51 -9.94 11.35 -1.53
C GLU A 51 -8.55 11.23 -0.87
N PRO A 52 -8.27 10.12 -0.19
CA PRO A 52 -6.98 9.91 0.45
C PRO A 52 -5.87 9.70 -0.58
N VAL A 53 -4.65 10.10 -0.23
CA VAL A 53 -3.46 9.86 -1.05
C VAL A 53 -2.68 8.68 -0.49
N TYR A 54 -2.31 7.74 -1.35
CA TYR A 54 -1.43 6.63 -0.99
C TYR A 54 0.02 6.97 -1.37
N ILE A 55 0.93 6.75 -0.43
CA ILE A 55 2.35 7.02 -0.59
C ILE A 55 3.13 5.73 -0.38
N TYR A 56 4.16 5.55 -1.19
CA TYR A 56 5.14 4.47 -1.04
C TYR A 56 5.70 4.41 0.38
N ASP A 57 5.62 3.23 1.01
CA ASP A 57 6.08 3.03 2.38
C ASP A 57 7.14 1.92 2.45
N THR A 58 8.35 2.29 2.87
CA THR A 58 9.50 1.39 3.09
C THR A 58 9.74 1.05 4.56
N SER A 59 8.96 1.59 5.50
CA SER A 59 9.16 1.37 6.93
C SER A 59 8.82 -0.05 7.39
N GLY A 60 8.24 -0.88 6.51
CA GLY A 60 7.84 -2.25 6.84
C GLY A 60 6.75 -2.29 7.92
N PRO A 61 6.69 -3.34 8.73
CA PRO A 61 5.67 -3.50 9.78
C PRO A 61 5.90 -2.58 10.98
N TYR A 62 7.03 -1.88 11.07
CA TYR A 62 7.32 -0.97 12.19
C TYR A 62 6.39 0.25 12.26
N SER A 63 5.71 0.60 11.18
CA SER A 63 4.68 1.65 11.15
C SER A 63 3.26 1.13 11.38
N ASP A 64 3.07 -0.19 11.47
CA ASP A 64 1.78 -0.78 11.78
C ASP A 64 1.57 -0.75 13.31
N PRO A 65 0.55 -0.03 13.82
CA PRO A 65 0.28 0.04 15.26
C PRO A 65 -0.08 -1.33 15.87
N ASN A 66 -0.47 -2.31 15.05
CA ASN A 66 -0.79 -3.66 15.50
C ASN A 66 0.43 -4.59 15.52
N PHE A 67 1.59 -4.14 15.03
CA PHE A 67 2.80 -4.94 15.02
C PHE A 67 3.64 -4.73 16.28
N VAL A 68 3.80 -5.80 17.06
CA VAL A 68 4.69 -5.81 18.22
C VAL A 68 6.06 -6.31 17.78
N ALA A 69 7.04 -5.40 17.72
CA ALA A 69 8.40 -5.75 17.33
C ALA A 69 9.13 -6.51 18.45
N ASP A 70 9.66 -7.69 18.12
CA ASP A 70 10.56 -8.47 18.98
C ASP A 70 11.88 -8.72 18.22
N PRO A 71 12.96 -7.97 18.52
CA PRO A 71 14.24 -8.13 17.83
C PRO A 71 14.85 -9.54 17.95
N ARG A 72 14.49 -10.31 18.98
CA ARG A 72 15.01 -11.68 19.19
C ARG A 72 14.32 -12.70 18.28
N LYS A 73 13.07 -12.44 17.90
CA LYS A 73 12.29 -13.28 16.96
C LYS A 73 12.52 -12.87 15.51
N GLY A 74 12.88 -11.61 15.27
CA GLY A 74 13.01 -11.05 13.93
C GLY A 74 11.65 -10.71 13.30
N LEU A 75 11.68 -10.34 12.01
CA LEU A 75 10.48 -10.00 11.27
C LEU A 75 9.70 -11.25 10.83
N PRO A 76 8.36 -11.19 10.75
CA PRO A 76 7.57 -12.25 10.15
C PRO A 76 8.04 -12.54 8.73
N LYS A 77 8.28 -13.82 8.44
CA LYS A 77 8.74 -14.26 7.12
C LYS A 77 7.57 -14.37 6.13
N MET A 78 7.01 -13.22 5.74
CA MET A 78 5.80 -13.14 4.91
C MET A 78 5.95 -13.80 3.53
N ARG A 79 7.18 -14.01 3.06
CA ARG A 79 7.49 -14.60 1.75
C ARG A 79 7.75 -16.09 1.78
N ASP A 80 7.80 -16.72 2.96
CA ASP A 80 8.18 -18.14 3.07
C ASP A 80 7.22 -19.02 2.28
N SER A 81 5.90 -18.83 2.43
CA SER A 81 4.90 -19.62 1.68
C SER A 81 5.07 -19.50 0.16
N TRP A 82 5.36 -18.29 -0.34
CA TRP A 82 5.54 -18.05 -1.77
C TRP A 82 6.75 -18.82 -2.33
N ILE A 83 7.79 -18.96 -1.51
CA ILE A 83 9.00 -19.70 -1.86
C ILE A 83 8.73 -21.20 -1.78
N GLU A 84 8.12 -21.69 -0.70
CA GLU A 84 7.81 -23.12 -0.52
C GLU A 84 6.93 -23.66 -1.67
N GLU A 85 5.91 -22.91 -2.09
CA GLU A 85 5.01 -23.29 -3.20
C GLU A 85 5.76 -23.51 -4.53
N ARG A 86 6.93 -22.88 -4.70
CA ARG A 86 7.70 -22.92 -5.96
C ARG A 86 8.95 -23.78 -5.89
N LYS A 87 9.35 -24.28 -4.71
CA LYS A 87 10.59 -25.05 -4.50
C LYS A 87 10.71 -26.32 -5.36
N ASN A 88 9.60 -26.84 -5.86
CA ASN A 88 9.58 -28.03 -6.71
C ASN A 88 9.95 -27.77 -8.18
N GLY A 89 10.17 -26.50 -8.57
CA GLY A 89 10.52 -26.13 -9.94
C GLY A 89 12.04 -26.00 -10.20
N ASN A 90 12.44 -26.16 -11.46
CA ASN A 90 13.83 -25.94 -11.93
C ASN A 90 14.19 -24.45 -12.12
N LEU A 91 13.19 -23.56 -12.06
CA LEU A 91 13.38 -22.11 -12.20
C LEU A 91 13.64 -21.52 -10.81
N ILE A 92 14.70 -20.73 -10.66
CA ILE A 92 15.10 -20.16 -9.37
C ILE A 92 14.99 -18.63 -9.35
N THR A 93 15.36 -17.96 -10.46
CA THR A 93 15.42 -16.50 -10.52
C THR A 93 14.14 -15.90 -11.10
N GLN A 94 13.81 -14.68 -10.67
CA GLN A 94 12.67 -13.93 -11.22
C GLN A 94 12.79 -13.73 -12.74
N MET A 95 14.01 -13.54 -13.27
CA MET A 95 14.24 -13.48 -14.70
C MET A 95 13.90 -14.80 -15.41
N ALA A 96 14.21 -15.96 -14.81
CA ALA A 96 13.87 -17.25 -15.38
C ALA A 96 12.36 -17.47 -15.43
N TYR A 97 11.64 -17.10 -14.37
CA TYR A 97 10.17 -17.10 -14.36
C TYR A 97 9.57 -16.16 -15.40
N ALA A 98 10.08 -14.92 -15.49
CA ALA A 98 9.62 -13.94 -16.47
C ALA A 98 9.82 -14.43 -17.91
N LYS A 99 10.99 -15.00 -18.23
CA LYS A 99 11.29 -15.58 -19.55
C LYS A 99 10.42 -16.79 -19.88
N ALA A 100 9.96 -17.52 -18.86
CA ALA A 100 9.01 -18.61 -19.02
C ALA A 100 7.55 -18.14 -19.08
N GLY A 101 7.28 -16.83 -19.01
CA GLY A 101 5.92 -16.27 -19.02
C GLY A 101 5.15 -16.49 -17.72
N ILE A 102 5.83 -16.78 -16.61
CA ILE A 102 5.22 -17.08 -15.31
C ILE A 102 5.27 -15.83 -14.43
N ILE A 103 4.10 -15.35 -14.02
CA ILE A 103 3.97 -14.25 -13.04
C ILE A 103 4.14 -14.82 -11.64
N THR A 104 5.05 -14.25 -10.86
CA THR A 104 5.28 -14.64 -9.47
C THR A 104 4.54 -13.72 -8.48
N PRO A 105 4.28 -14.18 -7.25
CA PRO A 105 3.87 -13.31 -6.14
C PRO A 105 4.69 -12.03 -6.00
N GLU A 106 6.02 -12.07 -6.19
CA GLU A 106 6.84 -10.87 -6.14
C GLU A 106 6.55 -9.88 -7.27
N MET A 107 6.23 -10.38 -8.47
CA MET A 107 5.87 -9.52 -9.60
C MET A 107 4.55 -8.79 -9.33
N GLU A 108 3.52 -9.50 -8.84
CA GLU A 108 2.26 -8.85 -8.45
C GLU A 108 2.46 -7.88 -7.28
N TYR A 109 3.24 -8.27 -6.26
CA TYR A 109 3.54 -7.40 -5.13
C TYR A 109 4.10 -6.06 -5.59
N VAL A 110 5.07 -6.07 -6.51
CA VAL A 110 5.68 -4.85 -7.05
C VAL A 110 4.69 -4.09 -7.93
N ALA A 111 3.92 -4.75 -8.79
CA ALA A 111 2.94 -4.08 -9.65
C ALA A 111 1.92 -3.26 -8.81
N ILE A 112 1.38 -3.85 -7.75
CA ILE A 112 0.48 -3.15 -6.81
C ILE A 112 1.22 -2.00 -6.12
N ARG A 113 2.47 -2.22 -5.71
CA ARG A 113 3.27 -1.24 -4.98
C ARG A 113 3.56 0.01 -5.81
N GLU A 114 3.85 -0.17 -7.09
CA GLU A 114 4.17 0.93 -8.00
C GLU A 114 2.90 1.68 -8.45
N ASN A 115 1.75 1.01 -8.55
CA ASN A 115 0.51 1.67 -8.97
C ASN A 115 -0.12 2.57 -7.90
N MET A 116 0.19 2.39 -6.61
CA MET A 116 -0.30 3.24 -5.49
C MET A 116 -1.82 3.53 -5.51
N ASN A 117 -2.64 2.57 -5.96
CA ASN A 117 -4.09 2.71 -6.16
C ASN A 117 -4.55 3.77 -7.16
N CYS A 118 -3.70 4.19 -8.09
CA CYS A 118 -4.04 5.24 -9.05
C CYS A 118 -5.37 4.96 -9.80
N GLU A 119 -5.57 3.74 -10.30
CA GLU A 119 -6.78 3.37 -11.05
C GLU A 119 -8.07 3.54 -10.23
N GLU A 120 -8.09 3.07 -8.97
CA GLU A 120 -9.25 3.21 -8.09
C GLU A 120 -9.54 4.66 -7.73
N LEU A 121 -8.52 5.52 -7.72
CA LEU A 121 -8.63 6.96 -7.53
C LEU A 121 -8.94 7.72 -8.84
N GLY A 122 -9.17 7.01 -9.95
CA GLY A 122 -9.41 7.63 -11.27
C GLY A 122 -8.19 8.33 -11.86
N ILE A 123 -7.00 8.11 -11.30
CA ILE A 123 -5.74 8.66 -11.77
C ILE A 123 -5.23 7.73 -12.87
N LYS A 124 -5.06 8.27 -14.07
CA LYS A 124 -4.50 7.50 -15.19
C LYS A 124 -3.05 7.12 -14.89
N SER A 125 -2.82 5.85 -14.63
CA SER A 125 -1.49 5.26 -14.51
C SER A 125 -1.03 4.69 -15.83
N HIS A 126 0.28 4.78 -16.09
CA HIS A 126 0.94 4.11 -17.21
C HIS A 126 1.81 2.93 -16.74
N ILE A 127 1.72 2.61 -15.45
CA ILE A 127 2.39 1.46 -14.85
C ILE A 127 1.55 0.24 -15.23
N THR A 128 2.01 -0.48 -16.25
CA THR A 128 1.42 -1.73 -16.78
C THR A 128 1.83 -2.95 -15.99
#